data_AF-A0A4Q2JUN7-F1
#
_entry.id   AF-A0A4Q2JUN7-F1
#
_cell.length_a   1.000
_cell.length_b   1.000
_cell.length_c   1.000
_cell.angle_alpha   90.00
_cell.angle_beta   90.00
_cell.angle_gamma   90.00
#
_symmetry.space_group_name_H-M   'P 1'
#
loop_
_entity.id
_entity.type
_entity.pdbx_description
1 polymer ?
#
loop_
_entity_poly.entity_id
_entity_poly.type
_entity_poly.pdbx_seq_one_letter_code
_entity_poly.pdbx_strand_id
1 'polypeptide(L)'
;GGAGDSLLGHPAVRAADAYVTADLRHHPASEAREQAMLGGGPALIDVSHWASEWLWLDAAARELRDAHPGLEVVVSDLRTDPWDFQVVQ
;
A
#
# COMPACT_ATOMS: atom_id res chain seq x y z
N GLY A 1 0.81 -2.39 0.27
CA GLY A 1 0.89 -1.44 -0.85
C GLY A 1 -0.31 -1.61 -1.74
N GLY A 2 -0.50 -0.71 -2.70
CA GLY A 2 -1.63 -0.74 -3.63
C GLY A 2 -2.96 -0.35 -3.00
N ALA A 3 -4.06 -0.57 -3.74
CA ALA A 3 -5.42 -0.24 -3.33
C ALA A 3 -6.09 -1.38 -2.53
N GLY A 4 -5.88 -1.37 -1.22
CA GLY A 4 -6.26 -2.49 -0.33
C GLY A 4 -7.58 -2.32 0.42
N ASP A 5 -8.44 -1.36 0.07
CA ASP A 5 -9.70 -1.09 0.77
C ASP A 5 -10.72 -2.26 0.67
N SER A 6 -10.68 -3.02 -0.43
CA SER A 6 -11.49 -4.23 -0.62
C SER A 6 -11.19 -5.34 0.40
N LEU A 7 -10.03 -5.27 1.08
CA LEU A 7 -9.60 -6.25 2.07
C LEU A 7 -9.95 -5.86 3.51
N LEU A 8 -10.60 -4.71 3.75
CA LEU A 8 -10.93 -4.26 5.12
C LEU A 8 -11.82 -5.24 5.90
N GLY A 9 -12.65 -6.02 5.20
CA GLY A 9 -13.45 -7.08 5.81
C GLY A 9 -12.70 -8.41 6.05
N HIS A 10 -11.50 -8.56 5.50
CA HIS A 10 -10.75 -9.82 5.53
C HIS A 10 -10.38 -10.18 6.98
N PRO A 11 -10.58 -11.44 7.44
CA PRO A 11 -10.32 -11.82 8.83
C PRO A 11 -8.91 -11.48 9.33
N ALA A 12 -7.89 -11.68 8.49
CA ALA A 12 -6.51 -11.35 8.86
C ALA A 12 -6.28 -9.84 9.02
N VAL A 13 -6.99 -9.01 8.25
CA VAL A 13 -6.92 -7.54 8.39
C VAL A 13 -7.62 -7.12 9.67
N ARG A 14 -8.82 -7.64 9.93
CA ARG A 14 -9.58 -7.34 11.15
C ARG A 14 -8.90 -7.79 12.45
N ALA A 15 -8.05 -8.81 12.37
CA ALA A 15 -7.29 -9.31 13.50
C ALA A 15 -5.96 -8.56 13.74
N ALA A 16 -5.55 -7.67 12.83
CA ALA A 16 -4.32 -6.89 12.97
C ALA A 16 -4.52 -5.68 13.88
N ASP A 17 -3.44 -5.21 14.50
CA ASP A 17 -3.43 -3.96 15.27
C ASP A 17 -3.39 -2.73 14.35
N ALA A 18 -2.73 -2.86 13.19
CA ALA A 18 -2.63 -1.83 12.17
C ALA A 18 -2.69 -2.44 10.77
N TYR A 19 -3.29 -1.72 9.83
CA TYR A 19 -3.38 -2.08 8.43
C TYR A 19 -2.81 -0.97 7.55
N VAL A 20 -1.68 -1.27 6.90
CA VAL A 20 -0.97 -0.34 6.01
C VAL A 20 -1.34 -0.64 4.56
N THR A 21 -1.97 0.31 3.90
CA THR A 21 -2.38 0.22 2.49
C THR A 21 -2.26 1.58 1.82
N ALA A 22 -2.51 1.66 0.51
CA ALA A 22 -2.73 2.92 -0.18
C ALA A 22 -4.19 3.05 -0.65
N ASP A 23 -4.51 4.24 -1.18
CA ASP A 23 -5.75 4.60 -1.86
C ASP A 23 -7.03 4.33 -1.06
N LEU A 24 -7.00 4.63 0.25
CA LEU A 24 -8.19 4.48 1.07
C LEU A 24 -9.24 5.53 0.70
N ARG A 25 -10.39 5.05 0.22
CA ARG A 25 -11.57 5.90 0.00
C ARG A 25 -12.21 6.28 1.33
N HIS A 26 -12.79 7.48 1.37
CA HIS A 26 -13.41 8.04 2.57
C HIS A 26 -14.45 7.12 3.23
N HIS A 27 -15.42 6.60 2.46
CA HIS A 27 -16.50 5.78 3.01
C HIS A 27 -16.00 4.44 3.58
N PRO A 28 -15.28 3.59 2.82
CA PRO A 28 -14.74 2.33 3.37
C PRO A 28 -13.87 2.53 4.62
N ALA A 29 -13.02 3.56 4.63
CA ALA A 29 -12.16 3.83 5.78
C ALA A 29 -12.96 4.29 7.01
N SER A 30 -13.96 5.15 6.81
CA SER A 30 -14.82 5.63 7.90
C SER A 30 -15.68 4.51 8.48
N GLU A 31 -16.28 3.68 7.62
CA GLU A 31 -17.05 2.51 8.02
C GLU A 31 -16.18 1.52 8.80
N ALA A 32 -14.98 1.21 8.30
CA ALA A 32 -14.05 0.33 9.00
C ALA A 32 -13.66 0.88 10.38
N ARG A 33 -13.45 2.19 10.51
CA ARG A 33 -13.18 2.85 11.80
C ARG A 33 -14.37 2.73 12.75
N GLU A 34 -15.58 2.96 12.28
CA GLU A 34 -16.80 2.84 13.09
C GLU A 34 -17.03 1.39 13.56
N GLN A 35 -16.84 0.41 12.68
CA GLN A 35 -16.92 -1.00 13.05
C GLN A 35 -15.85 -1.36 14.09
N ALA A 36 -14.63 -0.82 13.96
CA ALA A 36 -13.55 -1.05 14.91
C ALA A 36 -13.88 -0.53 16.32
N MET A 37 -14.66 0.56 16.43
CA MET A 37 -15.13 1.07 17.73
C MET A 37 -16.15 0.15 18.42
N LEU A 38 -16.86 -0.70 17.65
CA LEU A 38 -17.87 -1.61 18.17
C LEU A 38 -17.32 -3.01 18.47
N GLY A 39 -16.39 -3.50 17.65
CA GLY A 39 -15.94 -4.89 17.66
C GLY A 39 -14.43 -5.10 17.57
N GLY A 40 -13.63 -4.03 17.65
CA GLY A 40 -12.20 -4.06 17.39
C GLY A 40 -11.86 -4.10 15.91
N GLY A 41 -10.59 -3.86 15.60
CA GLY A 41 -10.07 -3.78 14.23
C GLY A 41 -8.81 -2.93 14.18
N PRO A 42 -8.08 -2.94 13.06
CA PRO A 42 -6.81 -2.26 12.96
C PRO A 42 -6.96 -0.74 12.91
N ALA A 43 -5.95 -0.03 13.41
CA ALA A 43 -5.69 1.34 12.98
C ALA A 43 -5.36 1.35 11.48
N LEU A 44 -5.94 2.29 10.73
CA LEU A 44 -5.68 2.42 9.29
C LEU A 44 -4.52 3.39 9.05
N ILE A 45 -3.56 2.98 8.23
CA ILE A 45 -2.45 3.81 7.77
C ILE A 45 -2.50 3.83 6.25
N ASP A 46 -2.83 5.00 5.69
CA ASP A 46 -2.82 5.26 4.26
C ASP A 46 -1.46 5.85 3.85
N VAL A 47 -0.79 5.21 2.90
CA VAL A 47 0.49 5.66 2.35
C VAL A 47 0.35 5.94 0.86
N SER A 48 1.27 6.73 0.29
CA SER A 48 1.33 6.91 -1.16
C SER A 48 1.40 5.55 -1.86
N HIS A 49 0.54 5.36 -2.87
CA HIS A 49 0.50 4.15 -3.68
C HIS A 49 1.87 3.92 -4.32
N TRP A 50 2.38 4.93 -5.05
CA TRP A 50 3.69 4.88 -5.69
C TRP A 50 4.79 4.56 -4.68
N ALA A 51 4.83 5.26 -3.55
CA ALA A 51 5.88 5.07 -2.56
C ALA A 51 5.83 3.66 -1.96
N SER A 52 4.64 3.09 -1.74
CA SER A 52 4.48 1.75 -1.19
C SER A 52 4.89 0.63 -2.15
N GLU A 53 4.76 0.86 -3.46
CA GLU A 53 5.02 -0.15 -4.48
C GLU A 53 6.40 -0.01 -5.13
N TRP A 54 6.94 1.19 -5.22
CA TRP A 54 8.29 1.38 -5.78
C TRP A 54 9.35 0.64 -4.95
N LEU A 55 9.13 0.51 -3.63
CA LEU A 55 10.05 -0.15 -2.68
C LEU A 55 10.43 -1.60 -3.04
N TRP A 56 9.57 -2.35 -3.73
CA TRP A 56 9.86 -3.74 -4.08
C TRP A 56 10.51 -3.91 -5.46
N LEU A 57 10.58 -2.86 -6.29
CA LEU A 57 11.08 -2.96 -7.66
C LEU A 57 12.55 -3.40 -7.72
N ASP A 58 13.38 -3.00 -6.77
CA ASP A 58 14.77 -3.47 -6.70
C ASP A 58 14.90 -4.97 -6.42
N ALA A 59 13.97 -5.55 -5.65
CA ALA A 59 13.93 -6.98 -5.44
C ALA A 59 13.49 -7.70 -6.72
N ALA A 60 12.41 -7.24 -7.36
CA ALA A 60 11.94 -7.81 -8.62
C ALA A 60 12.99 -7.69 -9.75
N ALA A 61 13.69 -6.56 -9.84
CA ALA A 61 14.75 -6.38 -10.83
C ALA A 61 15.92 -7.34 -10.60
N ARG A 62 16.28 -7.63 -9.35
CA ARG A 62 17.28 -8.67 -9.02
C ARG A 62 16.81 -10.04 -9.48
N GLU A 63 15.58 -10.43 -9.13
CA GLU A 63 15.02 -11.72 -9.56
C GLU A 63 14.98 -11.87 -11.09
N LEU A 64 14.63 -10.81 -11.82
CA LEU A 64 14.63 -10.81 -13.28
C LEU A 64 16.03 -10.93 -13.89
N ARG A 65 17.03 -10.22 -13.34
CA ARG A 65 18.42 -10.32 -13.79
C ARG A 65 19.00 -11.71 -13.57
N ASP A 66 18.69 -12.32 -12.42
CA ASP A 66 19.14 -13.67 -12.08
C ASP A 66 18.50 -14.71 -13.02
N ALA A 67 17.21 -14.57 -13.31
CA ALA A 67 16.49 -15.45 -14.22
C ALA A 67 16.88 -15.25 -15.70
N HIS A 68 17.30 -14.04 -16.07
CA HIS A 68 17.59 -13.67 -17.47
C HIS A 68 18.90 -12.88 -17.61
N PRO A 69 20.08 -13.53 -17.49
CA PRO A 69 21.38 -12.85 -17.52
C PRO A 69 21.71 -12.10 -18.82
N GLY A 70 21.01 -12.41 -19.93
CA GLY A 70 21.18 -11.75 -21.21
C GLY A 70 20.29 -10.51 -21.41
N LEU A 71 19.42 -10.18 -20.46
CA LEU A 71 18.57 -8.99 -20.51
C LEU A 71 19.17 -7.87 -19.66
N GLU A 72 19.11 -6.65 -20.20
CA GLU A 72 19.29 -5.46 -19.38
C GLU A 72 17.98 -5.18 -18.64
N VAL A 73 18.06 -5.10 -17.31
CA VAL A 73 16.94 -4.75 -16.45
C VAL A 73 17.35 -3.54 -15.63
N VAL A 74 16.56 -2.47 -15.70
CA VAL A 74 16.76 -1.23 -14.96
C VAL A 74 15.51 -0.87 -14.17
N VAL A 75 15.70 -0.32 -12.98
CA VAL A 75 14.61 0.29 -12.20
C VAL A 75 14.66 1.79 -12.47
N SER A 76 13.50 2.39 -12.78
CA SER A 76 13.43 3.83 -13.01
C SER A 76 13.44 4.58 -11.68
N ASP A 77 14.36 5.55 -11.55
CA ASP A 77 14.43 6.48 -10.42
C ASP A 77 13.46 7.68 -10.57
N LEU A 78 12.76 7.79 -11.70
CA LEU A 78 11.77 8.86 -11.90
C LEU A 78 10.58 8.64 -10.94
N ARG A 79 10.35 9.60 -10.03
CA ARG A 79 9.15 9.61 -9.21
C ARG A 79 7.93 9.89 -10.09
N THR A 80 7.02 8.91 -10.15
CA THR A 80 5.75 9.02 -10.89
C THR A 80 4.54 9.14 -9.97
N ASP A 81 4.75 9.50 -8.70
CA ASP A 81 3.67 9.85 -7.79
C ASP A 81 2.97 11.14 -8.29
N PRO A 82 1.67 11.11 -8.63
CA PRO A 82 0.95 12.30 -9.05
C PRO A 82 0.67 13.27 -7.89
N TRP A 83 0.86 12.84 -6.63
CA TRP A 83 0.65 13.67 -5.45
C TRP A 83 1.99 14.13 -4.88
N ASP A 84 2.35 15.38 -5.13
CA ASP A 84 3.63 15.97 -4.72
C ASP A 84 3.52 16.99 -3.58
N PHE A 85 2.32 17.17 -3.02
CA PHE A 85 2.05 18.12 -1.95
C PHE A 85 1.31 17.46 -0.79
N GLN A 86 1.36 18.12 0.37
CA GLN A 86 0.70 17.66 1.59
C GLN A 86 -0.23 18.77 2.10
N VAL A 87 -1.41 18.39 2.56
CA VAL A 87 -2.29 19.27 3.34
C VAL A 87 -2.13 18.86 4.80
N VAL A 88 -1.39 19.65 5.56
CA VAL A 88 -1.18 19.41 6.99
C VAL A 88 -2.40 19.90 7.78
N GLN A 89 -2.87 19.09 8.74
CA GLN A 89 -3.93 19.44 9.70
C GLN A 89 -3.35 19.77 11.07
#